data_AF-A0A849WL56-F1
#
_entry.id   AF-A0A849WL56-F1
#
_cell.length_a   1.000
_cell.length_b   1.000
_cell.length_c   1.000
_cell.angle_alpha   90.00
_cell.angle_beta   90.00
_cell.angle_gamma   90.00
#
_symmetry.space_group_name_H-M   'P 1'
#
loop_
_entity.id
_entity.type
_entity.pdbx_description
1 polymer ?
#
loop_
_entity_poly.entity_id
_entity_poly.type
_entity_poly.pdbx_seq_one_letter_code
_entity_poly.pdbx_strand_id
1 'polypeptide(L)'
;MQQKRLYLFLLLWFCIGIFSQEKAHHSSWLPFFMIIESRESTSSQIEKAMQSILDMGKKSLYPVKERLEQTQNPRYFYLLEKLQNIPQKEWSKLEYFKECYQKAKELFKQGKHQEALKIAQAILILEPSIDLSSEINAFIVECNLANAEKVEAKAELRFSQEYYSFGEEILLEFHLSNLQPTEITIFTSKNHGIVLDITQKDYFLHGNQKSETYTKIVSLGEEIKLPPGASKIFQIKIPNPIPSLLSYRVWKIAAALPRCRIAKGKIFSYPRIDFGEKETSSLPNTFHYLLKSPLNSCLWAISLGYEKHLFFASFFLTQKEKKEAIPRLIGVLESSSPVSLVSFGILKRFTNQDFSSKNEWENWWQARSLFWEN
;
A
#
# COMPACT_ATOMS: atom_id res chain seq x y z
N MET A 1 42.83 40.74 -31.75
CA MET A 1 41.38 40.58 -31.46
C MET A 1 40.66 39.54 -32.33
N GLN A 2 41.17 39.11 -33.49
CA GLN A 2 40.46 38.16 -34.37
C GLN A 2 40.37 36.71 -33.83
N GLN A 3 41.37 36.22 -33.10
CA GLN A 3 41.33 34.84 -32.54
C GLN A 3 40.21 34.64 -31.50
N LYS A 4 39.91 35.62 -30.64
CA LYS A 4 38.87 35.46 -29.60
C LYS A 4 37.45 35.38 -30.19
N ARG A 5 37.20 35.97 -31.36
CA ARG A 5 35.90 35.88 -32.04
C ARG A 5 35.67 34.53 -32.71
N LEU A 6 36.74 33.88 -33.19
CA LEU A 6 36.67 32.55 -33.78
C LEU A 6 36.33 31.47 -32.73
N TYR A 7 36.91 31.56 -31.53
CA TYR A 7 36.60 30.63 -30.44
C TYR A 7 35.17 30.75 -29.93
N LEU A 8 34.63 31.97 -29.84
CA LEU A 8 33.25 32.18 -29.41
C LEU A 8 32.25 31.64 -30.44
N PHE A 9 32.55 31.80 -31.74
CA PHE A 9 31.71 31.28 -32.81
C PHE A 9 31.74 29.74 -32.88
N LEU A 10 32.91 29.12 -32.68
CA LEU A 10 33.05 27.67 -32.59
C LEU A 10 32.33 27.09 -31.37
N LEU A 11 32.39 27.76 -30.21
CA LEU A 11 31.66 27.35 -29.01
C LEU A 11 30.14 27.45 -29.20
N LEU A 12 29.65 28.53 -29.84
CA LEU A 12 28.23 28.69 -30.12
C LEU A 12 27.73 27.65 -31.13
N TRP A 13 28.51 27.33 -32.16
CA TRP A 13 28.19 26.26 -33.11
C TRP A 13 28.22 24.87 -32.48
N PHE A 14 29.16 24.62 -31.55
CA PHE A 14 29.20 23.37 -30.79
C PHE A 14 27.97 23.22 -29.88
N CYS A 15 27.55 24.30 -29.20
CA CYS A 15 26.35 24.28 -28.35
C CYS A 15 25.05 24.09 -29.15
N ILE A 16 24.92 24.70 -30.34
CA ILE A 16 23.75 24.51 -31.22
C ILE A 16 23.75 23.10 -31.85
N GLY A 17 24.92 22.56 -32.20
CA GLY A 17 25.07 21.18 -32.68
C GLY A 17 24.69 20.13 -31.63
N ILE A 18 25.06 20.35 -30.36
CA ILE A 18 24.70 19.47 -29.25
C ILE A 18 23.19 19.52 -28.96
N PHE A 19 22.58 20.72 -28.93
CA PHE A 19 21.13 20.86 -28.71
C PHE A 19 20.28 20.33 -29.87
N SER A 20 20.79 20.38 -31.11
CA SER A 20 20.10 19.82 -32.27
C SER A 20 20.22 18.29 -32.34
N GLN A 21 21.30 17.69 -31.83
CA GLN A 21 21.42 16.23 -31.76
C GLN A 21 20.55 15.62 -30.65
N GLU A 22 20.40 16.27 -29.51
CA GLU A 22 19.54 15.77 -28.42
C GLU A 22 18.05 15.71 -28.82
N LYS A 23 17.55 16.72 -29.56
CA LYS A 23 16.17 16.71 -30.06
C LYS A 23 15.94 15.77 -31.24
N ALA A 24 16.93 15.56 -32.11
CA ALA A 24 16.83 14.60 -33.22
C ALA A 24 16.90 13.14 -32.74
N HIS A 25 17.51 12.88 -31.59
CA HIS A 25 17.55 11.55 -31.00
C HIS A 25 16.18 11.13 -30.44
N HIS A 26 15.45 11.99 -29.72
CA HIS A 26 14.17 11.61 -29.08
C HIS A 26 13.12 11.04 -30.06
N SER A 27 13.13 11.44 -31.33
CA SER A 27 12.16 10.96 -32.32
C SER A 27 12.37 9.50 -32.74
N SER A 28 13.55 8.91 -32.54
CA SER A 28 13.79 7.53 -32.97
C SER A 28 13.18 6.46 -32.06
N TRP A 29 12.88 6.77 -30.78
CA TRP A 29 12.32 5.80 -29.83
C TRP A 29 10.80 5.84 -29.69
N LEU A 30 10.20 6.99 -30.01
CA LEU A 30 8.77 7.23 -29.84
C LEU A 30 7.89 6.17 -30.55
N PRO A 31 8.18 5.73 -31.79
CA PRO A 31 7.38 4.69 -32.43
C PRO A 31 7.37 3.38 -31.64
N PHE A 32 8.50 3.00 -31.05
CA PHE A 32 8.61 1.76 -30.26
C PHE A 32 7.90 1.89 -28.92
N PHE A 33 8.00 3.05 -28.26
CA PHE A 33 7.24 3.33 -27.03
C PHE A 33 5.73 3.29 -27.26
N MET A 34 5.26 3.87 -28.37
CA MET A 34 3.85 3.82 -28.76
C MET A 34 3.37 2.39 -28.99
N ILE A 35 4.19 1.53 -29.63
CA ILE A 35 3.85 0.11 -29.81
C ILE A 35 3.81 -0.64 -28.47
N ILE A 36 4.76 -0.37 -27.57
CA ILE A 36 4.84 -1.03 -26.24
C ILE A 36 3.68 -0.63 -25.32
N GLU A 37 3.22 0.61 -25.44
CA GLU A 37 2.16 1.20 -24.62
C GLU A 37 0.76 1.02 -25.23
N SER A 38 0.66 0.74 -26.53
CA SER A 38 -0.61 0.55 -27.21
C SER A 38 -1.31 -0.72 -26.77
N ARG A 39 -2.63 -0.61 -26.54
CA ARG A 39 -3.53 -1.74 -26.26
C ARG A 39 -3.91 -2.53 -27.52
N GLU A 40 -3.68 -1.95 -28.69
CA GLU A 40 -4.00 -2.54 -29.99
C GLU A 40 -2.81 -3.29 -30.60
N SER A 41 -1.63 -3.16 -29.99
CA SER A 41 -0.43 -3.88 -30.44
C SER A 41 -0.46 -5.32 -29.96
N THR A 42 -0.19 -6.24 -30.88
CA THR A 42 -0.06 -7.67 -30.57
C THR A 42 1.20 -7.93 -29.76
N SER A 43 1.24 -9.03 -28.99
CA SER A 43 2.43 -9.43 -28.21
C SER A 43 3.70 -9.52 -29.07
N SER A 44 3.58 -10.03 -30.31
CA SER A 44 4.72 -10.11 -31.24
C SER A 44 5.23 -8.72 -31.68
N GLN A 45 4.35 -7.75 -31.86
CA GLN A 45 4.75 -6.37 -32.19
C GLN A 45 5.42 -5.68 -31.00
N ILE A 46 4.90 -5.91 -29.79
CA ILE A 46 5.46 -5.39 -28.54
C ILE A 46 6.86 -5.97 -28.31
N GLU A 47 7.02 -7.28 -28.47
CA GLU A 47 8.33 -7.96 -28.33
C GLU A 47 9.35 -7.44 -29.35
N LYS A 48 8.95 -7.28 -30.62
CA LYS A 48 9.82 -6.69 -31.66
C LYS A 48 10.22 -5.26 -31.33
N ALA A 49 9.30 -4.45 -30.81
CA ALA A 49 9.59 -3.08 -30.41
C ALA A 49 10.54 -3.02 -29.20
N MET A 50 10.33 -3.90 -28.21
CA MET A 50 11.23 -4.04 -27.06
C MET A 50 12.62 -4.51 -27.49
N GLN A 51 12.70 -5.50 -28.36
CA GLN A 51 13.98 -5.99 -28.89
C GLN A 51 14.71 -4.89 -29.67
N SER A 52 14.00 -4.10 -30.48
CA SER A 52 14.58 -2.97 -31.20
C SER A 52 15.18 -1.93 -30.24
N ILE A 53 14.54 -1.67 -29.09
CA ILE A 53 15.07 -0.77 -28.05
C ILE A 53 16.32 -1.36 -27.38
N LEU A 54 16.35 -2.68 -27.16
CA LEU A 54 17.51 -3.38 -26.59
C LEU A 54 18.69 -3.44 -27.56
N ASP A 55 18.44 -3.64 -28.85
CA ASP A 55 19.45 -3.68 -29.91
C ASP A 55 20.15 -2.31 -30.07
N MET A 56 19.42 -1.22 -29.79
CA MET A 56 20.00 0.12 -29.69
C MET A 56 20.94 0.30 -28.47
N GLY A 57 20.94 -0.66 -27.54
CA GLY A 57 21.91 -0.78 -26.46
C GLY A 57 21.87 0.37 -25.46
N LYS A 58 23.00 0.64 -24.79
CA LYS A 58 23.10 1.60 -23.68
C LYS A 58 22.59 3.01 -24.01
N LYS A 59 22.52 3.41 -25.28
CA LYS A 59 21.96 4.69 -25.72
C LYS A 59 20.46 4.82 -25.40
N SER A 60 19.75 3.71 -25.29
CA SER A 60 18.31 3.67 -24.94
C SER A 60 18.05 3.80 -23.44
N LEU A 61 19.07 3.75 -22.58
CA LEU A 61 18.89 3.66 -21.12
C LEU A 61 18.19 4.90 -20.55
N TYR A 62 18.61 6.10 -20.95
CA TYR A 62 18.01 7.35 -20.48
C TYR A 62 16.57 7.54 -21.01
N PRO A 63 16.29 7.39 -22.32
CA PRO A 63 14.91 7.47 -22.83
C PRO A 63 13.95 6.47 -22.19
N VAL A 64 14.39 5.22 -21.96
CA VAL A 64 13.56 4.20 -21.31
C VAL A 64 13.33 4.55 -19.84
N LYS A 65 14.32 5.10 -19.14
CA LYS A 65 14.19 5.52 -17.74
C LYS A 65 13.20 6.67 -17.58
N GLU A 66 13.32 7.68 -18.43
CA GLU A 66 12.40 8.80 -18.46
C GLU A 66 10.96 8.33 -18.77
N ARG A 67 10.82 7.40 -19.73
CA ARG A 67 9.50 6.86 -20.08
C ARG A 67 8.89 5.99 -18.98
N LEU A 68 9.71 5.26 -18.23
CA LEU A 68 9.29 4.52 -17.05
C LEU A 68 8.76 5.46 -15.96
N GLU A 69 9.48 6.55 -15.66
CA GLU A 69 9.06 7.53 -14.66
C GLU A 69 7.70 8.16 -15.02
N GLN A 70 7.49 8.42 -16.32
CA GLN A 70 6.25 9.01 -16.83
C GLN A 70 5.06 8.04 -16.90
N THR A 71 5.28 6.79 -17.31
CA THR A 71 4.18 5.86 -17.63
C THR A 71 3.97 4.78 -16.59
N GLN A 72 4.98 4.51 -15.75
CA GLN A 72 5.01 3.39 -14.81
C GLN A 72 4.76 2.02 -15.47
N ASN A 73 4.93 1.92 -16.80
CA ASN A 73 4.67 0.69 -17.53
C ASN A 73 5.75 -0.35 -17.19
N PRO A 74 5.37 -1.54 -16.68
CA PRO A 74 6.33 -2.49 -16.15
C PRO A 74 7.29 -3.08 -17.20
N ARG A 75 6.93 -3.00 -18.48
CA ARG A 75 7.81 -3.42 -19.59
C ARG A 75 9.09 -2.58 -19.67
N TYR A 76 9.07 -1.35 -19.17
CA TYR A 76 10.26 -0.50 -19.12
C TYR A 76 11.20 -0.86 -17.97
N PHE A 77 10.71 -1.44 -16.87
CA PHE A 77 11.60 -2.02 -15.85
C PHE A 77 12.44 -3.14 -16.46
N TYR A 78 11.81 -4.03 -17.24
CA TYR A 78 12.50 -5.10 -17.96
C TYR A 78 13.55 -4.54 -18.94
N LEU A 79 13.20 -3.52 -19.72
CA LEU A 79 14.15 -2.91 -20.65
C LEU A 79 15.35 -2.28 -19.93
N LEU A 80 15.14 -1.58 -18.81
CA LEU A 80 16.24 -0.99 -18.03
C LEU A 80 17.16 -2.03 -17.42
N GLU A 81 16.60 -3.10 -16.86
CA GLU A 81 17.38 -4.19 -16.28
C GLU A 81 18.27 -4.86 -17.33
N LYS A 82 17.74 -5.07 -18.55
CA LYS A 82 18.49 -5.64 -19.66
C LYS A 82 19.54 -4.69 -20.23
N LEU A 83 19.24 -3.39 -20.33
CA LEU A 83 20.18 -2.37 -20.80
C LEU A 83 21.34 -2.10 -19.82
N GLN A 84 21.11 -2.29 -18.52
CA GLN A 84 22.12 -2.10 -17.46
C GLN A 84 23.10 -3.28 -17.36
N ASN A 85 22.69 -4.49 -17.75
CA ASN A 85 23.44 -5.73 -17.51
C ASN A 85 24.03 -6.39 -18.76
N ILE A 86 24.60 -5.62 -19.70
CA ILE A 86 25.36 -6.19 -20.83
C ILE A 86 26.80 -6.45 -20.38
N PRO A 87 27.14 -7.72 -20.04
CA PRO A 87 27.85 -8.57 -20.99
C PRO A 87 27.14 -9.89 -21.28
N GLN A 88 27.33 -10.33 -22.52
CA GLN A 88 26.78 -11.54 -23.14
C GLN A 88 27.02 -12.80 -22.29
N LYS A 89 25.93 -13.30 -21.70
CA LYS A 89 25.75 -14.71 -21.37
C LYS A 89 24.32 -15.04 -21.79
N GLU A 90 24.14 -16.11 -22.57
CA GLU A 90 22.82 -16.56 -22.99
C GLU A 90 21.92 -16.68 -21.76
N TRP A 91 20.84 -15.91 -21.74
CA TRP A 91 20.00 -15.74 -20.56
C TRP A 91 19.12 -16.98 -20.38
N SER A 92 19.17 -17.58 -19.19
CA SER A 92 18.25 -18.64 -18.78
C SER A 92 17.41 -18.17 -17.59
N LYS A 93 16.09 -18.10 -17.78
CA LYS A 93 15.10 -17.83 -16.73
C LYS A 93 15.31 -18.76 -15.52
N LEU A 94 15.64 -20.02 -15.80
CA LEU A 94 15.89 -21.05 -14.79
C LEU A 94 17.17 -20.76 -14.00
N GLU A 95 18.24 -20.31 -14.66
CA GLU A 95 19.50 -19.96 -13.98
C GLU A 95 19.35 -18.74 -13.08
N TYR A 96 18.59 -17.72 -13.51
CA TYR A 96 18.30 -16.55 -12.69
C TYR A 96 17.61 -16.93 -11.37
N PHE A 97 16.55 -17.74 -11.42
CA PHE A 97 15.87 -18.17 -10.19
C PHE A 97 16.74 -19.10 -9.33
N LYS A 98 17.61 -19.91 -9.94
CA LYS A 98 18.62 -20.70 -9.22
C LYS A 98 19.60 -19.80 -8.46
N GLU A 99 20.10 -18.75 -9.08
CA GLU A 99 21.01 -17.78 -8.43
C GLU A 99 20.32 -17.04 -7.27
N CYS A 100 19.08 -16.58 -7.49
CA CYS A 100 18.27 -15.97 -6.43
C CYS A 100 18.02 -16.93 -5.25
N TYR A 101 17.77 -18.21 -5.54
CA TYR A 101 17.59 -19.22 -4.51
C TYR A 101 18.89 -19.52 -3.75
N GLN A 102 20.04 -19.57 -4.43
CA GLN A 102 21.35 -19.71 -3.77
C GLN A 102 21.65 -18.52 -2.84
N LYS A 103 21.34 -17.30 -3.31
CA LYS A 103 21.45 -16.10 -2.47
C LYS A 103 20.54 -16.18 -1.23
N ALA A 104 19.33 -16.73 -1.36
CA ALA A 104 18.45 -16.95 -0.21
C ALA A 104 19.07 -17.95 0.80
N LYS A 105 19.67 -19.04 0.32
CA LYS A 105 20.40 -20.01 1.17
C LYS A 105 21.60 -19.39 1.88
N GLU A 106 22.36 -18.54 1.20
CA GLU A 106 23.48 -17.82 1.80
C GLU A 106 23.03 -16.87 2.90
N LEU A 107 21.97 -16.09 2.66
CA LEU A 107 21.37 -15.21 3.67
C LEU A 107 20.86 -15.99 4.88
N PHE A 108 20.29 -17.18 4.66
CA PHE A 108 19.87 -18.07 5.72
C PHE A 108 21.06 -18.55 6.58
N LYS A 109 22.17 -18.97 5.96
CA LYS A 109 23.42 -19.32 6.67
C LYS A 109 24.00 -18.15 7.47
N GLN A 110 23.81 -16.92 7.00
CA GLN A 110 24.21 -15.69 7.70
C GLN A 110 23.25 -15.29 8.84
N GLY A 111 22.20 -16.08 9.11
CA GLY A 111 21.23 -15.79 10.17
C GLY A 111 20.14 -14.77 9.78
N LYS A 112 20.11 -14.31 8.53
CA LYS A 112 19.14 -13.35 7.98
C LYS A 112 17.89 -14.04 7.43
N HIS A 113 17.24 -14.84 8.28
CA HIS A 113 16.17 -15.76 7.86
C HIS A 113 14.94 -15.05 7.26
N GLN A 114 14.61 -13.82 7.68
CA GLN A 114 13.46 -13.08 7.11
C GLN A 114 13.74 -12.54 5.70
N GLU A 115 14.97 -12.11 5.42
CA GLU A 115 15.38 -11.70 4.07
C GLU A 115 15.43 -12.91 3.13
N ALA A 116 15.96 -14.03 3.61
CA ALA A 116 15.95 -15.31 2.89
C ALA A 116 14.52 -15.77 2.55
N LEU A 117 13.60 -15.71 3.52
CA LEU A 117 12.18 -16.06 3.34
C LEU A 117 11.52 -15.22 2.23
N LYS A 118 11.73 -13.89 2.24
CA LYS A 118 11.16 -12.98 1.24
C LYS A 118 11.60 -13.33 -0.18
N ILE A 119 12.89 -13.64 -0.36
CA ILE A 119 13.43 -14.02 -1.67
C ILE A 119 12.82 -15.35 -2.13
N ALA A 120 12.76 -16.35 -1.25
CA ALA A 120 12.19 -17.66 -1.57
C ALA A 120 10.70 -17.57 -1.97
N GLN A 121 9.90 -16.77 -1.24
CA GLN A 121 8.49 -16.53 -1.57
C GLN A 121 8.33 -15.77 -2.89
N ALA A 122 9.17 -14.77 -3.15
CA ALA A 122 9.14 -14.03 -4.40
C ALA A 122 9.41 -14.93 -5.61
N ILE A 123 10.33 -15.90 -5.50
CA ILE A 123 10.59 -16.88 -6.57
C ILE A 123 9.33 -17.68 -6.91
N LEU A 124 8.63 -18.23 -5.90
CA LEU A 124 7.42 -19.04 -6.13
C LEU A 124 6.23 -18.22 -6.63
N ILE A 125 6.13 -16.94 -6.28
CA ILE A 125 5.09 -16.03 -6.82
C ILE A 125 5.37 -15.74 -8.30
N LEU A 126 6.63 -15.54 -8.66
CA LEU A 126 7.03 -15.18 -10.02
C LEU A 126 7.09 -16.38 -10.97
N GLU A 127 7.41 -17.57 -10.47
CA GLU A 127 7.43 -18.81 -11.23
C GLU A 127 6.97 -20.01 -10.37
N PRO A 128 5.65 -20.23 -10.25
CA PRO A 128 5.09 -21.30 -9.41
C PRO A 128 5.48 -22.72 -9.86
N SER A 129 5.75 -22.90 -11.16
CA SER A 129 6.04 -24.18 -11.81
C SER A 129 7.53 -24.51 -11.95
N ILE A 130 8.43 -23.80 -11.25
CA ILE A 130 9.87 -24.06 -11.33
C ILE A 130 10.21 -25.48 -10.84
N ASP A 131 11.17 -26.14 -11.51
CA ASP A 131 11.63 -27.51 -11.16
C ASP A 131 12.14 -27.65 -9.71
N LEU A 132 12.46 -26.54 -9.05
CA LEU A 132 12.91 -26.48 -7.65
C LEU A 132 11.79 -26.12 -6.67
N SER A 133 10.54 -26.03 -7.11
CA SER A 133 9.42 -25.54 -6.30
C SER A 133 9.22 -26.33 -5.01
N SER A 134 9.36 -27.66 -5.05
CA SER A 134 9.29 -28.53 -3.87
C SER A 134 10.40 -28.22 -2.86
N GLU A 135 11.61 -27.99 -3.34
CA GLU A 135 12.78 -27.65 -2.52
C GLU A 135 12.63 -26.26 -1.88
N ILE A 136 12.18 -25.27 -2.66
CA ILE A 136 11.94 -23.90 -2.17
C ILE A 136 10.83 -23.89 -1.12
N ASN A 137 9.76 -24.68 -1.32
CA ASN A 137 8.70 -24.82 -0.32
C ASN A 137 9.23 -25.42 1.00
N ALA A 138 10.08 -26.46 0.94
CA ALA A 138 10.73 -27.01 2.12
C ALA A 138 11.63 -25.97 2.83
N PHE A 139 12.39 -25.20 2.06
CA PHE A 139 13.24 -24.13 2.57
C PHE A 139 12.44 -22.97 3.18
N ILE A 140 11.25 -22.64 2.65
CA ILE A 140 10.33 -21.67 3.23
C ILE A 140 9.86 -22.14 4.61
N VAL A 141 9.53 -23.44 4.76
CA VAL A 141 9.17 -24.02 6.06
C VAL A 141 10.34 -23.89 7.04
N GLU A 142 11.56 -24.21 6.62
CA GLU A 142 12.77 -24.06 7.44
C GLU A 142 13.03 -22.59 7.86
N CYS A 143 12.88 -21.65 6.92
CA CYS A 143 12.94 -20.21 7.20
C CYS A 143 11.87 -19.76 8.19
N ASN A 144 10.65 -20.28 8.06
CA ASN A 144 9.56 -19.98 8.99
C ASN A 144 9.83 -20.54 10.39
N LEU A 145 10.38 -21.75 10.49
CA LEU A 145 10.78 -22.35 11.77
C LEU A 145 11.90 -21.53 12.43
N ALA A 146 12.95 -21.18 11.70
CA ALA A 146 14.06 -20.37 12.22
C ALA A 146 13.63 -18.94 12.61
N ASN A 147 12.68 -18.35 11.88
CA ASN A 147 12.06 -17.07 12.25
C ASN A 147 11.16 -17.23 13.47
N ALA A 148 10.38 -18.32 13.57
CA ALA A 148 9.53 -18.61 14.71
C ALA A 148 10.35 -18.86 15.99
N GLU A 149 11.53 -19.48 15.88
CA GLU A 149 12.48 -19.63 17.00
C GLU A 149 13.01 -18.28 17.51
N LYS A 150 13.06 -17.24 16.66
CA LYS A 150 13.41 -15.86 17.05
C LYS A 150 12.23 -15.03 17.56
N VAL A 151 10.99 -15.38 17.21
CA VAL A 151 9.80 -14.68 17.71
C VAL A 151 9.48 -15.19 19.11
N GLU A 152 9.97 -14.45 20.10
CA GLU A 152 9.84 -14.83 21.51
C GLU A 152 8.39 -14.80 22.00
N ALA A 153 7.56 -13.89 21.46
CA ALA A 153 6.13 -13.85 21.69
C ALA A 153 5.41 -13.34 20.43
N LYS A 154 4.29 -13.97 20.06
CA LYS A 154 3.41 -13.47 18.99
C LYS A 154 2.41 -12.49 19.59
N ALA A 155 2.32 -11.31 18.99
CA ALA A 155 1.44 -10.23 19.42
C ALA A 155 0.50 -9.81 18.29
N GLU A 156 -0.74 -9.46 18.64
CA GLU A 156 -1.76 -9.02 17.70
C GLU A 156 -2.73 -8.04 18.36
N LEU A 157 -3.13 -7.01 17.59
CA LEU A 157 -4.16 -6.05 17.95
C LEU A 157 -5.49 -6.41 17.30
N ARG A 158 -6.59 -6.39 18.07
CA ARG A 158 -7.95 -6.63 17.57
C ARG A 158 -8.95 -5.64 18.15
N PHE A 159 -9.93 -5.24 17.37
CA PHE A 159 -11.15 -4.61 17.90
C PHE A 159 -12.18 -5.70 18.17
N SER A 160 -12.96 -5.55 19.23
CA SER A 160 -14.05 -6.49 19.53
C SER A 160 -15.21 -6.38 18.52
N GLN A 161 -15.33 -5.25 17.82
CA GLN A 161 -16.33 -5.00 16.79
C GLN A 161 -15.69 -4.38 15.55
N GLU A 162 -16.32 -4.56 14.39
CA GLU A 162 -15.89 -3.95 13.13
C GLU A 162 -16.15 -2.43 13.10
N TYR A 163 -17.25 -2.00 13.73
CA TYR A 163 -17.68 -0.61 13.86
C TYR A 163 -18.33 -0.38 15.23
N TYR A 164 -18.38 0.88 15.66
CA TYR A 164 -18.91 1.30 16.95
C TYR A 164 -19.94 2.43 16.82
N SER A 165 -20.88 2.49 17.75
CA SER A 165 -21.76 3.67 17.85
C SER A 165 -21.05 4.83 18.54
N PHE A 166 -21.36 6.07 18.17
CA PHE A 166 -20.96 7.21 19.01
C PHE A 166 -21.54 7.08 20.43
N GLY A 167 -20.72 7.39 21.43
CA GLY A 167 -21.04 7.20 22.85
C GLY A 167 -20.69 5.81 23.39
N GLU A 168 -20.47 4.82 22.52
CA GLU A 168 -20.01 3.49 22.92
C GLU A 168 -18.48 3.45 23.03
N GLU A 169 -17.95 2.94 24.13
CA GLU A 169 -16.50 2.79 24.29
C GLU A 169 -15.92 1.81 23.27
N ILE A 170 -14.82 2.19 22.61
CA ILE A 170 -14.12 1.31 21.68
C ILE A 170 -13.30 0.32 22.50
N LEU A 171 -13.61 -0.97 22.32
CA LEU A 171 -12.94 -2.09 22.97
C LEU A 171 -11.79 -2.60 22.10
N LEU A 172 -10.57 -2.41 22.59
CA LEU A 172 -9.33 -2.80 21.95
C LEU A 172 -8.69 -3.94 22.73
N GLU A 173 -8.36 -5.02 22.03
CA GLU A 173 -7.78 -6.24 22.56
C GLU A 173 -6.34 -6.43 22.09
N PHE A 174 -5.44 -6.67 23.06
CA PHE A 174 -4.04 -7.01 22.84
C PHE A 174 -3.87 -8.49 23.12
N HIS A 175 -3.67 -9.26 22.07
CA HIS A 175 -3.47 -10.69 22.13
C HIS A 175 -1.97 -10.95 22.18
N LEU A 176 -1.51 -11.60 23.24
CA LEU A 176 -0.11 -11.98 23.43
C LEU A 176 -0.05 -13.49 23.62
N SER A 177 0.75 -14.18 22.81
CA SER A 177 0.78 -15.65 22.78
C SER A 177 2.22 -16.17 22.77
N ASN A 178 2.45 -17.23 23.53
CA ASN A 178 3.71 -17.94 23.55
C ASN A 178 3.65 -19.14 22.59
N LEU A 179 4.36 -19.03 21.47
CA LEU A 179 4.48 -20.12 20.51
C LEU A 179 5.69 -21.03 20.80
N GLN A 180 6.48 -20.71 21.82
CA GLN A 180 7.66 -21.46 22.20
C GLN A 180 7.28 -22.69 23.03
N PRO A 181 8.08 -23.78 22.96
CA PRO A 181 7.85 -24.99 23.76
C PRO A 181 8.17 -24.81 25.25
N THR A 182 8.72 -23.66 25.64
CA THR A 182 9.08 -23.32 27.03
C THR A 182 8.31 -22.10 27.50
N GLU A 183 8.05 -22.01 28.80
CA GLU A 183 7.47 -20.80 29.40
C GLU A 183 8.34 -19.58 29.10
N ILE A 184 7.67 -18.47 28.77
CA ILE A 184 8.29 -17.15 28.69
C ILE A 184 7.71 -16.26 29.78
N THR A 185 8.57 -15.45 30.38
CA THR A 185 8.15 -14.40 31.32
C THR A 185 8.52 -13.05 30.75
N ILE A 186 7.54 -12.18 30.56
CA ILE A 186 7.71 -10.83 30.03
C ILE A 186 7.66 -9.86 31.20
N PHE A 187 8.77 -9.18 31.44
CA PHE A 187 8.87 -8.13 32.44
C PHE A 187 8.67 -6.78 31.78
N THR A 188 7.71 -6.03 32.29
CA THR A 188 7.46 -4.64 31.91
C THR A 188 7.68 -3.76 33.13
N SER A 189 8.11 -2.51 32.96
CA SER A 189 8.22 -1.62 34.11
C SER A 189 6.89 -0.89 34.32
N LYS A 190 6.61 -0.44 35.55
CA LYS A 190 5.40 0.37 35.87
C LYS A 190 5.16 1.54 34.91
N ASN A 191 6.23 2.11 34.35
CA ASN A 191 6.18 3.26 33.45
C ASN A 191 6.35 2.90 31.96
N HIS A 192 6.57 1.61 31.63
CA HIS A 192 6.83 1.14 30.28
C HIS A 192 5.82 0.03 29.94
N GLY A 193 4.63 0.47 29.54
CA GLY A 193 3.55 -0.40 29.08
C GLY A 193 3.41 -0.45 27.56
N ILE A 194 2.26 -0.90 27.07
CA ILE A 194 1.94 -0.79 25.63
C ILE A 194 1.76 0.70 25.31
N VAL A 195 2.53 1.19 24.36
CA VAL A 195 2.37 2.52 23.78
C VAL A 195 1.37 2.40 22.63
N LEU A 196 0.30 3.18 22.70
CA LEU A 196 -0.73 3.30 21.67
C LEU A 196 -0.57 4.65 20.99
N ASP A 197 -0.35 4.64 19.69
CA ASP A 197 -0.47 5.83 18.85
C ASP A 197 -1.86 5.83 18.23
N ILE A 198 -2.72 6.71 18.73
CA ILE A 198 -4.14 6.78 18.37
C ILE A 198 -4.33 7.98 17.47
N THR A 199 -4.76 7.74 16.24
CA THR A 199 -5.17 8.76 15.29
C THR A 199 -6.67 8.71 15.09
N GLN A 200 -7.35 9.79 15.47
CA GLN A 200 -8.76 10.02 15.20
C GLN A 200 -8.88 10.86 13.94
N LYS A 201 -9.68 10.42 12.98
CA LYS A 201 -9.99 11.17 11.76
C LYS A 201 -11.49 11.32 11.59
N ASP A 202 -11.97 12.55 11.71
CA ASP A 202 -13.37 12.92 11.51
C ASP A 202 -13.58 13.41 10.07
N TYR A 203 -14.53 12.79 9.38
CA TYR A 203 -15.02 13.21 8.07
C TYR A 203 -16.37 13.89 8.24
N PHE A 204 -16.56 15.06 7.63
CA PHE A 204 -17.80 15.82 7.70
C PHE A 204 -18.55 15.75 6.37
N LEU A 205 -19.86 16.00 6.43
CA LEU A 205 -20.79 15.95 5.29
C LEU A 205 -20.27 16.68 4.03
N HIS A 206 -19.71 17.87 4.20
CA HIS A 206 -19.26 18.73 3.10
C HIS A 206 -17.83 18.43 2.63
N GLY A 207 -17.26 17.27 2.98
CA GLY A 207 -15.96 16.82 2.51
C GLY A 207 -14.75 17.32 3.32
N ASN A 208 -14.97 18.24 4.27
CA ASN A 208 -13.93 18.62 5.23
C ASN A 208 -13.53 17.43 6.12
N GLN A 209 -12.28 17.42 6.57
CA GLN A 209 -11.77 16.42 7.49
C GLN A 209 -10.95 17.07 8.60
N LYS A 210 -11.00 16.49 9.80
CA LYS A 210 -10.16 16.87 10.95
C LYS A 210 -9.42 15.63 11.43
N SER A 211 -8.13 15.76 11.72
CA SER A 211 -7.33 14.67 12.25
C SER A 211 -6.65 15.10 13.54
N GLU A 212 -6.69 14.23 14.54
CA GLU A 212 -6.02 14.41 15.83
C GLU A 212 -5.25 13.15 16.17
N THR A 213 -4.01 13.30 16.64
CA THR A 213 -3.17 12.17 17.04
C THR A 213 -2.69 12.41 18.45
N TYR A 214 -2.80 11.38 19.29
CA TYR A 214 -2.28 11.39 20.65
C TYR A 214 -1.77 10.00 21.03
N THR A 215 -0.88 9.98 22.02
CA THR A 215 -0.29 8.74 22.52
C THR A 215 -0.87 8.40 23.89
N LYS A 216 -1.17 7.12 24.13
CA LYS A 216 -1.63 6.59 25.42
C LYS A 216 -0.75 5.41 25.84
N ILE A 217 -0.31 5.40 27.09
CA ILE A 217 0.47 4.29 27.65
C ILE A 217 -0.43 3.42 28.53
N VAL A 218 -0.30 2.11 28.37
CA VAL A 218 -1.17 1.13 29.02
C VAL A 218 -0.31 0.16 29.82
N SER A 219 -0.44 0.22 31.14
CA SER A 219 0.26 -0.72 32.02
C SER A 219 -0.32 -2.13 31.90
N LEU A 220 0.56 -3.13 31.75
CA LEU A 220 0.19 -4.55 31.68
C LEU A 220 0.50 -5.31 32.99
N GLY A 221 0.91 -4.59 34.04
CA GLY A 221 1.52 -5.18 35.22
C GLY A 221 3.02 -5.48 35.01
N GLU A 222 3.74 -5.70 36.12
CA GLU A 222 5.21 -5.80 36.09
C GLU A 222 5.71 -7.12 35.47
N GLU A 223 4.89 -8.18 35.52
CA GLU A 223 5.27 -9.52 35.09
C GLU A 223 4.11 -10.25 34.42
N ILE A 224 4.37 -10.82 33.25
CA ILE A 224 3.42 -11.62 32.48
C ILE A 224 4.06 -12.99 32.20
N LYS A 225 3.56 -14.03 32.84
CA LYS A 225 3.96 -15.42 32.57
C LYS A 225 3.07 -16.03 31.50
N LEU A 226 3.69 -16.63 30.48
CA LEU A 226 3.00 -17.31 29.40
C LEU A 226 3.56 -18.73 29.25
N PRO A 227 2.83 -19.75 29.74
CA PRO A 227 3.16 -21.15 29.48
C PRO A 227 3.22 -21.47 27.97
N PRO A 228 3.84 -22.59 27.57
CA PRO A 228 3.88 -23.02 26.17
C PRO A 228 2.47 -23.11 25.57
N GLY A 229 2.26 -22.49 24.41
CA GLY A 229 0.95 -22.46 23.73
C GLY A 229 -0.11 -21.56 24.37
N ALA A 230 0.17 -20.94 25.52
CA ALA A 230 -0.78 -20.08 26.20
C ALA A 230 -0.92 -18.73 25.48
N SER A 231 -2.10 -18.12 25.64
CA SER A 231 -2.36 -16.75 25.22
C SER A 231 -2.94 -15.94 26.38
N LYS A 232 -2.66 -14.65 26.37
CA LYS A 232 -3.23 -13.67 27.30
C LYS A 232 -3.78 -12.51 26.50
N ILE A 233 -4.99 -12.09 26.88
CA ILE A 233 -5.70 -11.00 26.24
C ILE A 233 -5.78 -9.85 27.25
N PHE A 234 -5.36 -8.66 26.82
CA PHE A 234 -5.56 -7.43 27.58
C PHE A 234 -6.60 -6.59 26.87
N GLN A 235 -7.52 -5.99 27.61
CA GLN A 235 -8.58 -5.17 27.06
C GLN A 235 -8.44 -3.72 27.53
N ILE A 236 -8.65 -2.80 26.60
CA ILE A 236 -8.64 -1.36 26.87
C ILE A 236 -9.87 -0.75 26.25
N LYS A 237 -10.40 0.23 26.98
CA LYS A 237 -11.48 1.09 26.53
C LYS A 237 -10.93 2.42 26.07
N ILE A 238 -11.34 2.83 24.87
CA ILE A 238 -11.03 4.13 24.30
C ILE A 238 -12.34 4.94 24.25
N PRO A 239 -12.39 6.12 24.88
CA PRO A 239 -13.58 6.97 24.81
C PRO A 239 -13.92 7.35 23.38
N ASN A 240 -15.18 7.20 23.01
CA ASN A 240 -15.70 7.57 21.68
C ASN A 240 -16.85 8.58 21.83
N PRO A 241 -16.53 9.83 22.22
CA PRO A 241 -17.56 10.82 22.52
C PRO A 241 -18.36 11.17 21.27
N ILE A 242 -19.64 11.49 21.46
CA ILE A 242 -20.50 12.03 20.40
C ILE A 242 -19.89 13.35 19.90
N PRO A 243 -19.56 13.48 18.60
CA PRO A 243 -19.00 14.70 18.07
C PRO A 243 -20.04 15.84 18.10
N SER A 244 -19.57 17.07 18.26
CA SER A 244 -20.44 18.27 18.23
C SER A 244 -21.06 18.53 16.86
N LEU A 245 -20.36 18.10 15.79
CA LEU A 245 -20.83 18.16 14.41
C LEU A 245 -21.05 16.74 13.89
N LEU A 246 -22.04 16.58 13.01
CA LEU A 246 -22.33 15.29 12.40
C LEU A 246 -21.13 14.84 11.53
N SER A 247 -20.48 13.76 11.95
CA SER A 247 -19.30 13.21 11.28
C SER A 247 -19.35 11.69 11.18
N TYR A 248 -18.53 11.15 10.30
CA TYR A 248 -18.07 9.77 10.32
C TYR A 248 -16.65 9.75 10.88
N ARG A 249 -16.39 8.94 11.90
CA ARG A 249 -15.09 8.91 12.57
C ARG A 249 -14.36 7.62 12.26
N VAL A 250 -13.08 7.73 11.95
CA VAL A 250 -12.17 6.61 11.80
C VAL A 250 -11.14 6.67 12.91
N TRP A 251 -10.92 5.53 13.57
CA TRP A 251 -9.93 5.33 14.61
C TRP A 251 -8.84 4.42 14.08
N LYS A 252 -7.65 4.97 13.92
CA LYS A 252 -6.47 4.25 13.49
C LYS A 252 -5.51 4.14 14.67
N ILE A 253 -5.21 2.91 15.09
CA ILE A 253 -4.46 2.64 16.32
C ILE A 253 -3.29 1.71 16.01
N ALA A 254 -2.09 2.20 16.27
CA ALA A 254 -0.87 1.39 16.28
C ALA A 254 -0.45 1.10 17.71
N ALA A 255 0.03 -0.11 17.97
CA ALA A 255 0.39 -0.54 19.32
C ALA A 255 1.70 -1.32 19.36
N ALA A 256 2.56 -0.95 20.31
CA ALA A 256 3.82 -1.64 20.55
C ALA A 256 4.22 -1.60 22.03
N LEU A 257 4.93 -2.62 22.48
CA LEU A 257 5.70 -2.61 23.72
C LEU A 257 7.16 -2.32 23.34
N PRO A 258 7.63 -1.06 23.45
CA PRO A 258 8.86 -0.61 22.80
C PRO A 258 10.13 -1.23 23.39
N ARG A 259 10.14 -1.52 24.69
CA ARG A 259 11.23 -2.21 25.39
C ARG A 259 10.65 -3.06 26.50
N CYS A 260 10.85 -4.37 26.42
CA CYS A 260 10.53 -5.31 27.49
C CYS A 260 11.69 -6.27 27.70
N ARG A 261 11.78 -6.89 28.87
CA ARG A 261 12.72 -7.99 29.10
C ARG A 261 11.94 -9.30 29.03
N ILE A 262 12.34 -10.21 28.15
CA ILE A 262 11.75 -11.56 28.10
C ILE A 262 12.76 -12.54 28.68
N ALA A 263 12.30 -13.39 29.60
CA ALA A 263 13.06 -14.49 30.16
C ALA A 263 12.52 -15.82 29.64
N LYS A 264 13.40 -16.64 29.07
CA LYS A 264 13.15 -18.01 28.61
C LYS A 264 14.12 -18.93 29.35
N GLY A 265 13.69 -19.47 30.49
CA GLY A 265 14.59 -20.19 31.41
C GLY A 265 15.71 -19.27 31.93
N LYS A 266 16.97 -19.54 31.57
CA LYS A 266 18.15 -18.73 31.95
C LYS A 266 18.57 -17.68 30.92
N ILE A 267 17.88 -17.63 29.77
CA ILE A 267 18.20 -16.72 28.67
C ILE A 267 17.31 -15.47 28.80
N PHE A 268 17.93 -14.31 28.68
CA PHE A 268 17.25 -13.02 28.68
C PHE A 268 17.43 -12.30 27.35
N SER A 269 16.39 -11.62 26.93
CA SER A 269 16.35 -10.79 25.72
C SER A 269 15.63 -9.49 26.00
N TYR A 270 15.81 -8.51 25.10
CA TYR A 270 15.22 -7.18 25.23
C TYR A 270 14.51 -6.72 23.96
N PRO A 271 13.50 -7.48 23.47
CA PRO A 271 12.84 -7.14 22.22
C PRO A 271 11.86 -5.97 22.38
N ARG A 272 11.52 -5.39 21.23
CA ARG A 272 10.27 -4.67 21.00
C ARG A 272 9.22 -5.68 20.57
N ILE A 273 8.03 -5.64 21.17
CA ILE A 273 6.89 -6.46 20.75
C ILE A 273 5.89 -5.56 20.01
N ASP A 274 5.71 -5.79 18.72
CA ASP A 274 4.73 -5.07 17.91
C ASP A 274 3.40 -5.82 17.84
N PHE A 275 2.31 -5.16 18.25
CA PHE A 275 0.95 -5.67 18.12
C PHE A 275 0.32 -5.34 16.75
N GLY A 276 0.98 -4.45 15.99
CA GLY A 276 0.54 -4.00 14.68
C GLY A 276 -0.34 -2.76 14.72
N GLU A 277 -1.00 -2.50 13.60
CA GLU A 277 -1.88 -1.36 13.38
C GLU A 277 -3.26 -1.86 12.93
N LYS A 278 -4.32 -1.27 13.49
CA LYS A 278 -5.70 -1.57 13.12
C LYS A 278 -6.53 -0.31 12.98
N GLU A 279 -7.57 -0.41 12.18
CA GLU A 279 -8.55 0.65 11.97
C GLU A 279 -9.96 0.14 12.30
N THR A 280 -10.76 0.99 12.93
CA THR A 280 -12.21 0.79 13.10
C THR A 280 -12.91 2.12 12.90
N SER A 281 -14.23 2.08 12.70
CA SER A 281 -15.02 3.27 12.42
C SER A 281 -16.13 3.48 13.44
N SER A 282 -16.56 4.72 13.59
CA SER A 282 -17.70 5.09 14.42
C SER A 282 -18.65 6.01 13.68
N LEU A 283 -19.94 5.75 13.89
CA LEU A 283 -21.03 6.50 13.28
C LEU A 283 -22.23 6.54 14.24
N PRO A 284 -23.24 7.40 13.97
CA PRO A 284 -24.46 7.39 14.77
C PRO A 284 -25.21 6.07 14.58
N ASN A 285 -25.73 5.50 15.68
CA ASN A 285 -26.46 4.22 15.67
C ASN A 285 -27.65 4.23 14.69
N THR A 286 -28.27 5.39 14.48
CA THR A 286 -29.37 5.56 13.51
C THR A 286 -29.01 5.19 12.07
N PHE A 287 -27.72 5.11 11.72
CA PHE A 287 -27.25 4.80 10.37
C PHE A 287 -26.67 3.38 10.22
N HIS A 288 -26.68 2.54 11.27
CA HIS A 288 -26.15 1.17 11.20
C HIS A 288 -26.88 0.29 10.17
N TYR A 289 -28.15 0.56 9.91
CA TYR A 289 -28.91 -0.21 8.93
C TYR A 289 -28.35 -0.08 7.50
N LEU A 290 -27.61 1.00 7.20
CA LEU A 290 -26.99 1.23 5.87
C LEU A 290 -25.94 0.18 5.54
N LEU A 291 -25.33 -0.45 6.55
CA LEU A 291 -24.30 -1.48 6.41
C LEU A 291 -24.80 -2.74 5.69
N LYS A 292 -26.10 -3.04 5.79
CA LYS A 292 -26.70 -4.23 5.16
C LYS A 292 -26.74 -4.13 3.64
N SER A 293 -26.87 -2.92 3.11
CA SER A 293 -26.92 -2.69 1.66
C SER A 293 -26.43 -1.28 1.32
N PRO A 294 -25.10 -1.05 1.38
CA PRO A 294 -24.51 0.27 1.21
C PRO A 294 -24.81 0.92 -0.14
N LEU A 295 -24.67 0.17 -1.23
CA LEU A 295 -24.94 0.68 -2.58
C LEU A 295 -26.40 1.07 -2.77
N ASN A 296 -27.35 0.20 -2.42
CA ASN A 296 -28.77 0.51 -2.53
C ASN A 296 -29.15 1.74 -1.70
N SER A 297 -28.58 1.85 -0.50
CA SER A 297 -28.77 3.02 0.36
C SER A 297 -28.23 4.30 -0.28
N CYS A 298 -27.07 4.24 -0.95
CA CYS A 298 -26.52 5.36 -1.71
C CYS A 298 -27.46 5.75 -2.87
N LEU A 299 -27.86 4.79 -3.71
CA LEU A 299 -28.69 5.05 -4.88
C LEU A 299 -30.07 5.60 -4.51
N TRP A 300 -30.68 5.06 -3.46
CA TRP A 300 -31.92 5.57 -2.87
C TRP A 300 -31.75 6.98 -2.30
N ALA A 301 -30.65 7.24 -1.59
CA ALA A 301 -30.38 8.56 -1.05
C ALA A 301 -30.15 9.62 -2.14
N ILE A 302 -29.51 9.23 -3.26
CA ILE A 302 -29.34 10.09 -4.44
C ILE A 302 -30.71 10.42 -5.04
N SER A 303 -31.58 9.43 -5.24
CA SER A 303 -32.88 9.65 -5.90
C SER A 303 -33.85 10.48 -5.07
N LEU A 304 -33.81 10.37 -3.74
CA LEU A 304 -34.68 11.12 -2.83
C LEU A 304 -34.09 12.43 -2.30
N GLY A 305 -32.82 12.74 -2.61
CA GLY A 305 -32.20 13.96 -2.11
C GLY A 305 -31.78 13.90 -0.63
N TYR A 306 -31.42 12.73 -0.09
CA TYR A 306 -31.07 12.54 1.32
C TYR A 306 -29.55 12.51 1.58
N GLU A 307 -28.98 13.68 1.81
CA GLU A 307 -27.54 13.92 1.98
C GLU A 307 -26.86 13.08 3.08
N LYS A 308 -27.50 12.89 4.24
CA LYS A 308 -26.92 12.18 5.39
C LYS A 308 -26.78 10.69 5.11
N HIS A 309 -27.82 10.09 4.54
CA HIS A 309 -27.81 8.69 4.15
C HIS A 309 -26.79 8.43 3.05
N LEU A 310 -26.71 9.33 2.07
CA LEU A 310 -25.70 9.28 1.02
C LEU A 310 -24.28 9.35 1.63
N PHE A 311 -24.04 10.30 2.53
CA PHE A 311 -22.77 10.47 3.20
C PHE A 311 -22.35 9.23 3.97
N PHE A 312 -23.17 8.72 4.88
CA PHE A 312 -22.79 7.55 5.70
C PHE A 312 -22.68 6.26 4.88
N ALA A 313 -23.61 6.00 3.96
CA ALA A 313 -23.56 4.78 3.14
C ALA A 313 -22.31 4.74 2.24
N SER A 314 -21.82 5.90 1.80
CA SER A 314 -20.67 6.00 0.91
C SER A 314 -19.33 5.54 1.52
N PHE A 315 -19.23 5.37 2.85
CA PHE A 315 -18.01 4.83 3.48
C PHE A 315 -17.89 3.31 3.36
N PHE A 316 -18.99 2.61 3.10
CA PHE A 316 -19.06 1.15 3.12
C PHE A 316 -19.13 0.53 1.73
N LEU A 317 -18.98 1.32 0.68
CA LEU A 317 -18.94 0.82 -0.69
C LEU A 317 -17.62 0.10 -0.97
N THR A 318 -17.70 -1.11 -1.50
CA THR A 318 -16.59 -1.81 -2.15
C THR A 318 -16.11 -1.06 -3.40
N GLN A 319 -14.93 -1.40 -3.94
CA GLN A 319 -14.44 -0.73 -5.16
C GLN A 319 -15.40 -0.90 -6.35
N LYS A 320 -15.99 -2.08 -6.50
CA LYS A 320 -17.01 -2.36 -7.51
C LYS A 320 -18.24 -1.46 -7.33
N GLU A 321 -18.74 -1.33 -6.10
CA GLU A 321 -19.90 -0.47 -5.81
C GLU A 321 -19.57 1.02 -5.96
N LYS A 322 -18.35 1.44 -5.63
CA LYS A 322 -17.90 2.82 -5.92
C LYS A 322 -17.94 3.10 -7.41
N LYS A 323 -17.45 2.19 -8.26
CA LYS A 323 -17.53 2.31 -9.73
C LYS A 323 -18.97 2.49 -10.21
N GLU A 324 -19.91 1.77 -9.61
CA GLU A 324 -21.34 1.89 -9.93
C GLU A 324 -21.96 3.20 -9.43
N ALA A 325 -21.56 3.67 -8.25
CA ALA A 325 -22.09 4.90 -7.64
C ALA A 325 -21.58 6.18 -8.33
N ILE A 326 -20.34 6.22 -8.80
CA ILE A 326 -19.71 7.40 -9.40
C ILE A 326 -20.57 8.06 -10.49
N PRO A 327 -21.03 7.39 -11.56
CA PRO A 327 -21.83 8.06 -12.59
C PRO A 327 -23.15 8.62 -12.05
N ARG A 328 -23.71 8.02 -10.99
CA ARG A 328 -24.94 8.51 -10.34
C ARG A 328 -24.69 9.76 -9.51
N LEU A 329 -23.57 9.78 -8.78
CA LEU A 329 -23.10 10.96 -8.05
C LEU A 329 -22.81 12.13 -9.00
N ILE A 330 -22.17 11.87 -10.13
CA ILE A 330 -21.89 12.88 -11.17
C ILE A 330 -23.20 13.43 -11.74
N GLY A 331 -24.18 12.56 -12.01
CA GLY A 331 -25.47 12.95 -12.56
C GLY A 331 -26.24 13.99 -11.74
N VAL A 332 -26.02 14.04 -10.41
CA VAL A 332 -26.72 14.97 -9.51
C VAL A 332 -25.97 16.26 -9.18
N LEU A 333 -24.76 16.46 -9.73
CA LEU A 333 -23.91 17.63 -9.46
C LEU A 333 -24.46 18.96 -10.00
N GLU A 334 -25.43 18.92 -10.92
CA GLU A 334 -26.00 20.10 -11.59
C GLU A 334 -26.89 20.98 -10.69
N SER A 335 -27.25 20.49 -9.51
CA SER A 335 -28.18 21.18 -8.62
C SER A 335 -27.44 21.91 -7.51
N SER A 336 -27.92 23.09 -7.11
CA SER A 336 -27.54 23.76 -5.83
C SER A 336 -28.08 23.01 -4.61
N SER A 337 -28.27 21.69 -4.71
CA SER A 337 -28.86 20.87 -3.67
C SER A 337 -27.80 20.44 -2.66
N PRO A 338 -28.19 20.19 -1.40
CA PRO A 338 -27.29 19.60 -0.41
C PRO A 338 -26.68 18.26 -0.85
N VAL A 339 -27.42 17.45 -1.61
CA VAL A 339 -26.93 16.18 -2.16
C VAL A 339 -25.85 16.37 -3.20
N SER A 340 -25.91 17.44 -4.01
CA SER A 340 -24.83 17.80 -4.93
C SER A 340 -23.54 18.10 -4.16
N LEU A 341 -23.62 18.91 -3.10
CA LEU A 341 -22.45 19.24 -2.25
C LEU A 341 -21.82 18.00 -1.61
N VAL A 342 -22.65 17.11 -1.06
CA VAL A 342 -22.16 15.83 -0.49
C VAL A 342 -21.58 14.94 -1.59
N SER A 343 -22.19 14.89 -2.77
CA SER A 343 -21.70 14.11 -3.92
C SER A 343 -20.31 14.57 -4.37
N PHE A 344 -20.04 15.88 -4.43
CA PHE A 344 -18.70 16.41 -4.68
C PHE A 344 -17.68 15.89 -3.66
N GLY A 345 -18.00 15.96 -2.37
CA GLY A 345 -17.13 15.47 -1.30
C GLY A 345 -16.86 13.96 -1.40
N ILE A 346 -17.86 13.18 -1.77
CA ILE A 346 -17.73 11.72 -1.97
C ILE A 346 -16.85 11.43 -3.19
N LEU A 347 -17.08 12.08 -4.33
CA LEU A 347 -16.29 11.89 -5.55
C LEU A 347 -14.82 12.24 -5.31
N LYS A 348 -14.55 13.35 -4.62
CA LYS A 348 -13.19 13.72 -4.21
C LYS A 348 -12.53 12.63 -3.37
N ARG A 349 -13.25 12.09 -2.38
CA ARG A 349 -12.72 11.02 -1.52
C ARG A 349 -12.50 9.70 -2.26
N PHE A 350 -13.36 9.33 -3.20
CA PHE A 350 -13.23 8.09 -3.96
C PHE A 350 -12.09 8.14 -4.96
N THR A 351 -11.87 9.29 -5.59
CA THR A 351 -11.00 9.41 -6.76
C THR A 351 -9.70 10.17 -6.49
N ASN A 352 -9.59 10.82 -5.32
CA ASN A 352 -8.54 11.78 -4.98
C ASN A 352 -8.40 12.91 -6.01
N GLN A 353 -9.48 13.27 -6.72
CA GLN A 353 -9.52 14.39 -7.66
C GLN A 353 -10.36 15.54 -7.09
N ASP A 354 -10.05 16.77 -7.49
CA ASP A 354 -10.70 17.98 -6.96
C ASP A 354 -11.27 18.82 -8.10
N PHE A 355 -12.20 18.25 -8.87
CA PHE A 355 -12.86 18.97 -9.96
C PHE A 355 -14.00 19.84 -9.44
N SER A 356 -14.13 21.00 -10.09
CA SER A 356 -15.05 22.06 -9.67
C SER A 356 -16.41 21.97 -10.35
N SER A 357 -16.51 21.23 -11.46
CA SER A 357 -17.71 21.18 -12.28
C SER A 357 -18.13 19.77 -12.67
N LYS A 358 -19.42 19.58 -12.97
CA LYS A 358 -19.98 18.32 -13.47
C LYS A 358 -19.29 17.86 -14.75
N ASN A 359 -19.07 18.76 -15.71
CA ASN A 359 -18.43 18.44 -16.98
C ASN A 359 -17.02 17.89 -16.81
N GLU A 360 -16.22 18.45 -15.90
CA GLU A 360 -14.89 17.93 -15.57
C GLU A 360 -14.96 16.50 -15.03
N TRP A 361 -15.92 16.23 -14.13
CA TRP A 361 -16.17 14.89 -13.61
C TRP A 361 -16.63 13.90 -14.69
N GLU A 362 -17.54 14.30 -15.57
CA GLU A 362 -18.03 13.46 -16.67
C GLU A 362 -16.91 13.08 -17.64
N ASN A 363 -16.13 14.08 -18.09
CA ASN A 363 -15.00 13.87 -18.98
C ASN A 363 -13.95 12.95 -18.35
N TRP A 364 -13.64 13.18 -17.07
CA TRP A 364 -12.71 12.33 -16.32
C TRP A 364 -13.20 10.89 -16.21
N TRP A 365 -14.48 10.69 -15.91
CA TRP A 365 -15.07 9.36 -15.76
C TRP A 365 -15.12 8.61 -17.08
N GLN A 366 -15.53 9.26 -18.17
CA GLN A 366 -15.54 8.67 -19.52
C GLN A 366 -14.13 8.17 -19.92
N ALA A 367 -13.09 8.95 -19.65
CA ALA A 367 -11.72 8.58 -19.98
C ALA A 367 -11.16 7.43 -19.14
N ARG A 368 -11.68 7.18 -17.92
CA ARG A 368 -11.04 6.29 -16.93
C ARG A 368 -11.91 5.16 -16.38
N SER A 369 -13.20 5.12 -16.70
CA SER A 369 -14.15 4.13 -16.19
C SER A 369 -13.71 2.66 -16.42
N LEU A 370 -12.98 2.40 -17.50
CA LEU A 370 -12.42 1.08 -17.84
C LEU A 370 -11.23 0.65 -16.96
N PHE A 371 -10.57 1.59 -16.27
CA PHE A 371 -9.39 1.31 -15.44
C PHE A 371 -9.74 0.97 -13.99
N TRP A 372 -11.01 1.13 -13.60
CA TRP A 372 -11.53 0.81 -12.27
C TRP A 372 -11.99 -0.66 -12.14
N GLU A 373 -11.45 -1.58 -12.97
CA GLU A 373 -11.84 -2.99 -13.01
C GLU A 373 -11.01 -3.93 -12.11
N ASN A 374 -9.99 -3.42 -11.42
CA ASN A 374 -9.13 -4.23 -10.55
C ASN A 374 -9.26 -3.85 -9.08
#